data_AF-A0AA88H413-F1
#
_entry.id   AF-A0AA88H413-F1
#
_cell.length_a   1.000
_cell.length_b   1.000
_cell.length_c   1.000
_cell.angle_alpha   90.00
_cell.angle_beta   90.00
_cell.angle_gamma   90.00
#
_symmetry.space_group_name_H-M   'P 1'
#
loop_
_entity.id
_entity.type
_entity.pdbx_description
1 polymer ?
#
loop_
_entity_poly.entity_id
_entity_poly.type
_entity_poly.pdbx_seq_one_letter_code
_entity_poly.pdbx_strand_id
1 'polypeptide(L)'
;MNNSMMLPSEIEQNILAFNRSLKQVESMVQPLLEQPLTTKTSKLDPESRAKVNLCCAYTVNTLFYLYLKTQGINPDDHPIKQEIARIQLYFKKLKERSNKASAASSNDNSSISNNHLNNNNNTTTNVDEASQQVSSNPSSPSNNTILDGDNKKRKNKASDSSKRKKKK
;
A
#
# COMPACT_ATOMS: atom_id res chain seq x y z
N MET A 1 53.45 5.91 26.63
CA MET A 1 52.14 6.51 26.30
C MET A 1 51.35 5.46 25.55
N ASN A 2 50.14 5.12 25.97
CA ASN A 2 49.22 4.26 25.22
C ASN A 2 47.80 4.47 25.76
N ASN A 3 47.18 5.61 25.45
CA ASN A 3 45.74 5.75 25.58
C ASN A 3 45.09 4.97 24.43
N SER A 4 45.08 3.64 24.56
CA SER A 4 44.24 2.80 23.73
C SER A 4 42.80 3.24 23.96
N MET A 5 42.18 3.81 22.92
CA MET A 5 40.84 4.37 22.99
C MET A 5 39.83 3.22 23.00
N MET A 6 39.72 2.54 24.15
CA MET A 6 38.72 1.51 24.36
C MET A 6 37.33 2.11 24.13
N LEU A 7 36.59 1.51 23.21
CA LEU A 7 35.17 1.78 23.06
C LEU A 7 34.46 1.34 24.35
N PRO A 8 33.43 2.06 24.80
CA PRO A 8 32.52 1.57 25.84
C PRO A 8 32.02 0.16 25.54
N SER A 9 31.95 -0.69 26.57
CA SER A 9 31.60 -2.12 26.47
C SER A 9 30.27 -2.35 25.74
N GLU A 10 29.34 -1.42 25.87
CA GLU A 10 28.01 -1.46 25.28
C GLU A 10 28.09 -1.24 23.76
N ILE A 11 29.02 -0.38 23.30
CA ILE A 11 29.26 -0.12 21.88
C ILE A 11 29.98 -1.31 21.25
N GLU A 12 30.98 -1.87 21.93
CA GLU A 12 31.67 -3.10 21.47
C GLU A 12 30.69 -4.27 21.33
N GLN A 13 29.85 -4.53 22.33
CA GLN A 13 28.83 -5.57 22.29
C GLN A 13 27.83 -5.38 21.13
N ASN A 14 27.38 -4.14 20.89
CA ASN A 14 26.50 -3.83 19.76
C ASN A 14 27.16 -4.08 18.39
N ILE A 15 28.45 -3.72 18.23
CA ILE A 15 29.21 -3.99 17.00
C ILE A 15 29.40 -5.51 16.80
N LEU A 16 29.73 -6.25 17.86
CA LEU A 16 29.87 -7.71 17.81
C LEU A 16 28.54 -8.41 17.48
N ALA A 17 27.42 -7.95 18.03
CA ALA A 17 26.09 -8.44 17.69
C ALA A 17 25.75 -8.18 16.22
N PHE A 18 25.95 -6.95 15.73
CA PHE A 18 25.72 -6.58 14.34
C PHE A 18 26.58 -7.40 13.36
N ASN A 19 27.86 -7.63 13.69
CA ASN A 19 28.75 -8.46 12.86
C ASN A 19 28.28 -9.92 12.78
N ARG A 20 27.76 -10.49 13.88
CA ARG A 20 27.14 -11.83 13.90
C ARG A 20 25.89 -11.89 13.01
N SER A 21 25.01 -10.88 13.11
CA SER A 21 23.82 -10.79 12.27
C SER A 21 24.15 -10.65 10.77
N LEU A 22 25.18 -9.86 10.41
CA LEU A 22 25.64 -9.77 9.03
C LEU A 22 26.14 -11.11 8.48
N LYS A 23 26.97 -11.84 9.25
CA LYS A 23 27.44 -13.19 8.86
C LYS A 23 26.29 -14.20 8.70
N GLN A 24 25.24 -14.09 9.52
CA GLN A 24 24.04 -14.90 9.35
C GLN A 24 23.30 -14.56 8.05
N VAL A 25 23.13 -13.29 7.72
CA VAL A 25 22.50 -12.86 6.45
C VAL A 25 23.34 -13.28 5.25
N GLU A 26 24.66 -13.13 5.31
CA GLU A 26 25.62 -13.60 4.30
C GLU A 26 25.45 -15.11 4.06
N SER A 27 25.47 -15.92 5.11
CA SER A 27 25.25 -17.38 5.01
C SER A 27 23.87 -17.77 4.50
N MET A 28 22.83 -16.95 4.71
CA MET A 28 21.47 -17.19 4.19
C MET A 28 21.31 -16.75 2.73
N VAL A 29 22.08 -15.76 2.27
CA VAL A 29 22.05 -15.23 0.91
C VAL A 29 23.01 -15.98 -0.03
N GLN A 30 24.09 -16.58 0.50
CA GLN A 30 25.08 -17.32 -0.28
C GLN A 30 24.46 -18.37 -1.25
N PRO A 31 23.50 -19.23 -0.84
CA PRO A 31 22.88 -20.21 -1.75
C PRO A 31 22.02 -19.58 -2.86
N LEU A 32 21.75 -18.28 -2.79
CA LEU A 32 21.05 -17.51 -3.81
C LEU A 32 22.02 -16.83 -4.80
N LEU A 33 23.30 -16.65 -4.42
CA LEU A 33 24.35 -16.03 -5.24
C LEU A 33 25.15 -17.02 -6.10
N GLU A 34 25.25 -18.29 -5.71
CA GLU A 34 26.00 -19.35 -6.42
C GLU A 34 25.70 -19.50 -7.93
N GLN A 35 24.49 -19.12 -8.36
CA GLN A 35 24.06 -19.15 -9.76
C GLN A 35 23.09 -17.99 -10.02
N PRO A 36 22.98 -17.51 -11.28
CA PRO A 36 22.05 -16.44 -11.65
C PRO A 36 20.62 -16.70 -11.17
N LEU A 37 19.99 -15.65 -10.63
CA LEU A 37 18.62 -15.71 -10.09
C LEU A 37 17.59 -16.14 -11.16
N THR A 38 17.85 -15.83 -12.43
CA THR A 38 17.09 -16.31 -13.59
C THR A 38 17.10 -17.84 -13.67
N THR A 39 18.26 -18.47 -13.52
CA THR A 39 18.40 -19.94 -13.49
C THR A 39 17.62 -20.53 -12.32
N LYS A 40 17.83 -20.01 -11.10
CA LYS A 40 17.16 -20.50 -9.87
C LYS A 40 15.64 -20.32 -9.89
N THR A 41 15.13 -19.26 -10.53
CA THR A 41 13.68 -18.97 -10.60
C THR A 41 12.97 -19.45 -11.87
N SER A 42 13.71 -19.96 -12.87
CA SER A 42 13.19 -20.42 -14.17
C SER A 42 12.07 -21.47 -14.07
N LYS A 43 12.17 -22.38 -13.09
CA LYS A 43 11.23 -23.49 -12.83
C LYS A 43 10.08 -23.11 -11.88
N LEU A 44 10.10 -21.94 -11.27
CA LEU A 44 9.04 -21.48 -10.37
C LEU A 44 7.83 -20.98 -11.15
N ASP A 45 6.64 -21.18 -10.60
CA ASP A 45 5.41 -20.54 -11.09
C ASP A 45 5.53 -19.00 -11.04
N PRO A 46 4.69 -18.25 -11.79
CA PRO A 46 4.78 -16.80 -11.85
C PRO A 46 4.60 -16.08 -10.50
N GLU A 47 3.84 -16.64 -9.55
CA GLU A 47 3.60 -16.01 -8.25
C GLU A 47 4.81 -16.22 -7.33
N SER A 48 5.33 -17.44 -7.21
CA SER A 48 6.54 -17.74 -6.44
C SER A 48 7.76 -17.03 -7.03
N ARG A 49 7.86 -16.93 -8.35
CA ARG A 49 8.87 -16.11 -9.05
C ARG A 49 8.78 -14.64 -8.65
N ALA A 50 7.57 -14.07 -8.58
CA ALA A 50 7.36 -12.70 -8.12
C ALA A 50 7.73 -12.52 -6.64
N LYS A 51 7.36 -13.47 -5.76
CA LYS A 51 7.75 -13.46 -4.34
C LYS A 51 9.28 -13.41 -4.17
N VAL A 52 10.01 -14.30 -4.84
CA VAL A 52 11.48 -14.34 -4.76
C VAL A 52 12.11 -13.03 -5.22
N ASN A 53 11.67 -12.47 -6.36
CA ASN A 53 12.21 -11.21 -6.88
C ASN A 53 11.93 -10.01 -5.95
N LEU A 54 10.73 -9.93 -5.35
CA LEU A 54 10.43 -8.88 -4.37
C LEU A 54 11.22 -9.04 -3.06
N CYS A 55 11.43 -10.27 -2.58
CA CYS A 55 12.30 -10.52 -1.43
C CYS A 55 13.75 -10.11 -1.73
N CYS A 56 14.29 -10.44 -2.92
CA CYS A 56 15.65 -10.03 -3.31
C CYS A 56 15.78 -8.50 -3.36
N ALA A 57 14.82 -7.81 -3.99
CA ALA A 57 14.79 -6.35 -4.03
C ALA A 57 14.70 -5.74 -2.62
N TYR A 58 13.86 -6.29 -1.75
CA TYR A 58 13.71 -5.84 -0.37
C TYR A 58 15.01 -6.02 0.44
N THR A 59 15.67 -7.18 0.34
CA THR A 59 16.94 -7.47 1.01
C THR A 59 18.03 -6.49 0.58
N VAL A 60 18.23 -6.25 -0.72
CA VAL A 60 19.26 -5.31 -1.21
C VAL A 60 18.98 -3.88 -0.71
N ASN A 61 17.74 -3.42 -0.78
CA ASN A 61 17.38 -2.08 -0.29
C ASN A 61 17.50 -1.96 1.24
N THR A 62 17.22 -3.03 1.99
CA THR A 62 17.38 -3.07 3.45
C THR A 62 18.86 -3.07 3.85
N LEU A 63 19.71 -3.81 3.14
CA LEU A 63 21.17 -3.80 3.36
C LEU A 63 21.76 -2.41 3.03
N PHE A 64 21.31 -1.76 1.97
CA PHE A 64 21.72 -0.40 1.64
C PHE A 64 21.23 0.63 2.67
N TYR A 65 20.00 0.51 3.16
CA TYR A 65 19.47 1.30 4.28
C TYR A 65 20.33 1.16 5.55
N LEU A 66 20.77 -0.08 5.87
CA LEU A 66 21.68 -0.34 7.00
C LEU A 66 23.07 0.27 6.76
N TYR A 67 23.60 0.20 5.54
CA TYR A 67 24.87 0.84 5.16
C TYR A 67 24.83 2.37 5.35
N LEU A 68 23.77 3.05 4.93
CA LEU A 68 23.62 4.50 5.17
C LEU A 68 23.72 4.84 6.67
N LYS A 69 23.11 4.02 7.54
CA LYS A 69 23.19 4.20 9.00
C LYS A 69 24.61 3.98 9.54
N THR A 70 25.44 3.12 8.96
CA THR A 70 26.85 2.99 9.38
C THR A 70 27.73 4.14 8.88
N GLN A 71 27.32 4.83 7.80
CA GLN A 71 27.96 6.07 7.34
C GLN A 71 27.46 7.32 8.08
N GLY A 72 26.56 7.19 9.06
CA GLY A 72 25.95 8.32 9.76
C GLY A 72 24.91 9.10 8.93
N ILE A 73 24.56 8.64 7.74
CA ILE A 73 23.56 9.27 6.86
C ILE A 73 22.18 8.86 7.34
N ASN A 74 21.29 9.84 7.59
CA ASN A 74 19.90 9.56 7.94
C ASN A 74 19.15 8.94 6.74
N PRO A 75 18.66 7.69 6.82
CA PRO A 75 17.95 7.09 5.69
C PRO A 75 16.56 7.68 5.45
N ASP A 76 15.98 8.37 6.43
CA ASP A 76 14.66 9.00 6.29
C ASP A 76 14.65 10.19 5.33
N ASP A 77 15.81 10.86 5.19
CA ASP A 77 16.04 11.97 4.25
C ASP A 77 16.57 11.47 2.89
N HIS A 78 16.81 10.16 2.75
CA HIS A 78 17.41 9.56 1.56
C HIS A 78 16.34 8.85 0.67
N PRO A 79 16.43 8.89 -0.68
CA PRO A 79 15.46 8.26 -1.58
C PRO A 79 15.18 6.76 -1.36
N ILE A 80 16.04 6.04 -0.63
CA ILE A 80 15.86 4.64 -0.23
C ILE A 80 14.50 4.38 0.46
N LYS A 81 13.97 5.37 1.19
CA LYS A 81 12.66 5.31 1.83
C LYS A 81 11.52 5.16 0.80
N GLN A 82 11.65 5.82 -0.35
CA GLN A 82 10.70 5.72 -1.46
C GLN A 82 10.80 4.34 -2.13
N GLU A 83 12.00 3.79 -2.27
CA GLU A 83 12.23 2.44 -2.81
C GLU A 83 11.66 1.34 -1.92
N ILE A 84 11.85 1.43 -0.60
CA ILE A 84 11.25 0.49 0.35
C ILE A 84 9.71 0.56 0.28
N ALA A 85 9.12 1.77 0.23
CA ALA A 85 7.68 1.95 0.06
C ALA A 85 7.17 1.40 -1.30
N ARG A 86 7.94 1.59 -2.38
CA ARG A 86 7.68 1.05 -3.72
C ARG A 86 7.61 -0.48 -3.68
N ILE A 87 8.56 -1.13 -3.00
CA ILE A 87 8.60 -2.59 -2.84
C ILE A 87 7.42 -3.10 -1.99
N GLN A 88 7.07 -2.42 -0.89
CA GLN A 88 5.90 -2.74 -0.07
C GLN A 88 4.59 -2.67 -0.88
N LEU A 89 4.45 -1.67 -1.77
CA LEU A 89 3.31 -1.56 -2.69
C LEU A 89 3.22 -2.75 -3.65
N TYR A 90 4.35 -3.28 -4.14
CA TYR A 90 4.34 -4.49 -4.98
C TYR A 90 4.01 -5.77 -4.19
N PHE A 91 4.46 -5.90 -2.95
CA PHE A 91 4.01 -7.00 -2.07
C PHE A 91 2.49 -6.98 -1.85
N LYS A 92 1.90 -5.80 -1.64
CA LYS A 92 0.44 -5.62 -1.54
C LYS A 92 -0.26 -6.09 -2.84
N LYS A 93 0.17 -5.59 -4.00
CA LYS A 93 -0.37 -5.98 -5.32
C LYS A 93 -0.28 -7.48 -5.59
N LEU A 94 0.82 -8.12 -5.18
CA LEU A 94 1.01 -9.57 -5.33
C LEU A 94 0.03 -10.37 -4.45
N LYS A 95 -0.15 -9.95 -3.18
CA LYS A 95 -1.14 -10.55 -2.26
C LYS A 95 -2.58 -10.37 -2.76
N GLU A 96 -2.92 -9.19 -3.27
CA GLU A 96 -4.24 -8.90 -3.87
C GLU A 96 -4.54 -9.82 -5.06
N ARG A 97 -3.53 -10.09 -5.92
CA ARG A 97 -3.70 -10.98 -7.08
C ARG A 97 -3.82 -12.45 -6.66
N SER A 98 -3.05 -12.90 -5.67
CA SER A 98 -3.15 -14.25 -5.11
C SER A 98 -4.54 -14.50 -4.50
N ASN A 99 -5.01 -13.58 -3.66
CA ASN A 99 -6.34 -13.62 -3.06
C ASN A 99 -7.48 -13.62 -4.10
N LYS A 100 -7.33 -12.89 -5.22
CA LYS A 100 -8.35 -12.88 -6.29
C LYS A 100 -8.40 -14.22 -7.04
N ALA A 101 -7.27 -14.91 -7.20
CA ALA A 101 -7.22 -16.22 -7.85
C ALA A 101 -7.94 -17.30 -7.03
N SER A 102 -7.72 -17.36 -5.71
CA SER A 102 -8.41 -18.32 -4.84
C SER A 102 -9.91 -18.03 -4.69
N ALA A 103 -10.30 -16.75 -4.61
CA ALA A 103 -11.72 -16.37 -4.57
C ALA A 103 -12.47 -16.74 -5.86
N ALA A 104 -11.85 -16.56 -7.04
CA ALA A 104 -12.47 -16.94 -8.32
C ALA A 104 -12.73 -18.46 -8.40
N SER A 105 -11.79 -19.27 -7.91
CA SER A 105 -11.90 -20.74 -7.88
C SER A 105 -12.95 -21.28 -6.89
N SER A 106 -13.64 -20.41 -6.13
CA SER A 106 -14.57 -20.80 -5.07
C SER A 106 -16.05 -20.58 -5.42
N ASN A 107 -16.35 -19.95 -6.57
CA ASN A 107 -17.71 -19.53 -6.95
C ASN A 107 -18.40 -20.38 -8.03
N ASP A 108 -17.71 -21.37 -8.63
CA ASP A 108 -18.31 -22.28 -9.61
C ASP A 108 -19.15 -23.38 -8.94
N ASN A 109 -20.28 -22.98 -8.34
CA ASN A 109 -21.40 -23.88 -8.04
C ASN A 109 -22.73 -23.11 -7.97
N SER A 110 -23.75 -23.63 -8.67
CA SER A 110 -25.14 -23.17 -8.69
C SER A 110 -25.44 -21.76 -9.27
N SER A 111 -25.55 -21.68 -10.61
CA SER A 111 -26.67 -20.94 -11.25
C SER A 111 -26.90 -21.36 -12.72
N ILE A 112 -27.27 -22.62 -12.97
CA ILE A 112 -27.89 -23.03 -14.23
C ILE A 112 -29.41 -23.15 -14.01
N SER A 113 -30.16 -22.15 -14.47
CA SER A 113 -31.57 -22.29 -14.82
C SER A 113 -32.01 -21.16 -15.74
N ASN A 114 -32.13 -21.52 -17.01
CA ASN A 114 -33.18 -21.12 -17.95
C ASN A 114 -34.04 -19.92 -17.54
N ASN A 115 -34.04 -18.87 -18.36
CA ASN A 115 -35.29 -18.18 -18.63
C ASN A 115 -35.52 -18.08 -20.15
N HIS A 116 -36.77 -18.30 -20.55
CA HIS A 116 -37.12 -18.71 -21.90
C HIS A 116 -37.33 -17.52 -22.83
N LEU A 117 -37.14 -17.74 -24.13
CA LEU A 117 -37.44 -16.76 -25.17
C LEU A 117 -38.95 -16.48 -25.18
N ASN A 118 -39.37 -15.22 -25.14
CA ASN A 118 -40.75 -14.88 -25.52
C ASN A 118 -40.76 -13.62 -26.38
N ASN A 119 -40.91 -13.84 -27.68
CA ASN A 119 -41.06 -12.80 -28.69
C ASN A 119 -42.54 -12.57 -28.93
N ASN A 120 -43.01 -11.33 -28.88
CA ASN A 120 -44.38 -11.03 -29.29
C ASN A 120 -44.48 -9.67 -30.00
N ASN A 121 -44.94 -9.72 -31.24
CA ASN A 121 -45.14 -8.54 -32.10
C ASN A 121 -46.47 -7.87 -31.77
N ASN A 122 -46.54 -6.54 -31.87
CA ASN A 122 -47.81 -5.82 -32.03
C ASN A 122 -47.61 -4.57 -32.90
N THR A 123 -47.68 -4.76 -34.21
CA THR A 123 -47.84 -3.67 -35.17
C THR A 123 -49.32 -3.33 -35.35
N THR A 124 -49.74 -2.14 -34.97
CA THR A 124 -50.91 -1.47 -35.57
C THR A 124 -50.57 0.00 -35.84
N THR A 125 -51.07 0.53 -36.94
CA THR A 125 -50.77 1.87 -37.46
C THR A 125 -52.01 2.74 -37.40
N ASN A 126 -51.82 4.05 -37.19
CA ASN A 126 -52.51 5.21 -37.81
C ASN A 126 -52.03 6.46 -37.02
N VAL A 127 -51.23 7.36 -37.60
CA VAL A 127 -51.54 8.51 -38.49
C VAL A 127 -52.31 9.65 -37.80
N ASP A 128 -52.10 10.87 -38.33
CA ASP A 128 -52.62 12.18 -37.89
C ASP A 128 -51.98 12.73 -36.58
N GLU A 129 -51.56 14.00 -36.45
CA GLU A 129 -51.16 15.02 -37.44
C GLU A 129 -50.25 16.09 -36.74
N ALA A 130 -49.68 17.03 -37.51
CA ALA A 130 -48.98 18.26 -37.08
C ALA A 130 -47.61 18.14 -36.37
N SER A 131 -46.85 19.25 -36.41
CA SER A 131 -45.41 19.30 -36.10
C SER A 131 -45.05 20.49 -35.21
N GLN A 132 -44.06 20.34 -34.31
CA GLN A 132 -42.95 21.30 -34.13
C GLN A 132 -41.83 20.75 -33.21
N GLN A 133 -40.62 21.29 -33.38
CA GLN A 133 -39.41 20.96 -32.61
C GLN A 133 -39.16 22.00 -31.52
N VAL A 134 -38.64 21.63 -30.34
CA VAL A 134 -37.48 22.29 -29.70
C VAL A 134 -36.88 21.53 -28.49
N SER A 135 -35.57 21.32 -28.56
CA SER A 135 -34.53 21.30 -27.49
C SER A 135 -34.78 20.80 -26.03
N SER A 136 -33.96 19.81 -25.67
CA SER A 136 -33.09 19.74 -24.46
C SER A 136 -33.62 19.31 -23.07
N ASN A 137 -32.71 18.68 -22.31
CA ASN A 137 -32.91 17.89 -21.08
C ASN A 137 -33.33 18.67 -19.82
N PRO A 138 -33.92 17.99 -18.81
CA PRO A 138 -34.41 18.60 -17.57
C PRO A 138 -33.33 18.78 -16.49
N SER A 139 -33.54 19.75 -15.58
CA SER A 139 -32.94 19.74 -14.23
C SER A 139 -33.65 20.68 -13.24
N SER A 140 -34.23 20.12 -12.17
CA SER A 140 -34.69 20.79 -10.93
C SER A 140 -35.39 19.77 -10.00
N PRO A 141 -35.50 19.99 -8.66
CA PRO A 141 -34.62 20.78 -7.80
C PRO A 141 -34.25 20.09 -6.45
N SER A 142 -33.20 20.64 -5.81
CA SER A 142 -32.89 20.77 -4.37
C SER A 142 -33.67 20.09 -3.22
N ASN A 143 -32.87 19.78 -2.18
CA ASN A 143 -33.10 19.90 -0.72
C ASN A 143 -33.63 18.72 0.14
N ASN A 144 -32.69 18.15 0.91
CA ASN A 144 -32.67 18.01 2.39
C ASN A 144 -33.97 18.10 3.21
N THR A 145 -34.13 17.21 4.21
CA THR A 145 -34.12 17.59 5.65
C THR A 145 -34.02 16.38 6.64
N ILE A 146 -32.94 16.36 7.42
CA ILE A 146 -32.78 16.13 8.89
C ILE A 146 -33.82 15.23 9.63
N LEU A 147 -33.44 14.18 10.38
CA LEU A 147 -33.04 14.18 11.83
C LEU A 147 -32.49 12.78 12.27
N ASP A 148 -31.76 12.59 13.38
CA ASP A 148 -31.12 13.54 14.34
C ASP A 148 -29.58 13.34 14.39
N GLY A 149 -28.81 12.91 15.42
CA GLY A 149 -28.99 12.54 16.85
C GLY A 149 -27.93 11.49 17.26
N ASP A 150 -27.35 11.38 18.46
CA ASP A 150 -27.36 12.13 19.75
C ASP A 150 -25.90 12.60 20.05
N ASN A 151 -25.68 13.59 20.93
CA ASN A 151 -24.36 14.22 21.15
C ASN A 151 -24.11 14.63 22.61
N LYS A 152 -22.95 14.23 23.19
CA LYS A 152 -22.59 14.57 24.58
C LYS A 152 -21.16 15.10 24.79
N LYS A 153 -21.15 16.41 25.10
CA LYS A 153 -20.34 17.06 26.16
C LYS A 153 -18.87 17.43 25.88
N ARG A 154 -18.69 18.67 25.38
CA ARG A 154 -17.41 19.43 25.39
C ARG A 154 -17.11 19.95 26.82
N LYS A 155 -15.83 20.23 27.12
CA LYS A 155 -15.46 21.18 28.20
C LYS A 155 -14.08 21.82 27.95
N ASN A 156 -14.06 23.02 27.38
CA ASN A 156 -12.88 23.88 27.39
C ASN A 156 -12.85 24.68 28.71
N LYS A 157 -11.65 25.06 29.18
CA LYS A 157 -11.48 26.03 30.27
C LYS A 157 -10.38 27.02 29.89
N ALA A 158 -10.72 28.30 29.90
CA ALA A 158 -9.77 29.40 29.73
C ALA A 158 -9.63 30.18 31.05
N SER A 159 -8.52 30.90 31.22
CA SER A 159 -8.32 31.86 32.30
C SER A 159 -7.35 32.96 31.87
N ASP A 160 -7.81 34.21 31.85
CA ASP A 160 -7.03 35.43 31.59
C ASP A 160 -6.19 35.83 32.83
N SER A 161 -5.08 36.55 32.61
CA SER A 161 -4.65 37.63 33.52
C SER A 161 -3.57 38.56 32.92
N SER A 162 -4.00 39.51 32.09
CA SER A 162 -3.79 40.97 32.29
C SER A 162 -2.41 41.60 32.67
N LYS A 163 -2.07 42.73 32.01
CA LYS A 163 -1.10 43.84 32.36
C LYS A 163 0.38 43.61 31.93
N ARG A 164 1.22 44.64 31.63
CA ARG A 164 1.06 46.12 31.69
C ARG A 164 1.99 46.93 30.72
N LYS A 165 1.40 47.86 29.95
CA LYS A 165 1.87 49.19 29.47
C LYS A 165 3.38 49.55 29.28
N LYS A 166 3.69 50.02 28.05
CA LYS A 166 4.50 51.23 27.68
C LYS A 166 6.03 51.20 27.98
N LYS A 167 6.90 52.06 27.40
CA LYS A 167 6.70 53.32 26.62
C LYS A 167 7.89 53.62 25.68
N LYS A 168 7.58 54.34 24.59
CA LYS A 168 8.45 55.24 23.78
C LYS A 168 9.67 54.62 23.09
#